data_AF-A0A838DG15-F1
#
_entry.id   AF-A0A838DG15-F1
#
_cell.length_a   1.000
_cell.length_b   1.000
_cell.length_c   1.000
_cell.angle_alpha   90.00
_cell.angle_beta   90.00
_cell.angle_gamma   90.00
#
_symmetry.space_group_name_H-M   'P 1'
#
loop_
_entity.id
_entity.type
_entity.pdbx_description
1 polymer ?
#
loop_
_entity_poly.entity_id
_entity_poly.type
_entity_poly.pdbx_seq_one_letter_code
_entity_poly.pdbx_strand_id
1 'polypeptide(L)'
;MFPLYTKKFPKNALDLAALLNDSLKRVFSNAANPVTIRDKAFPDLDEVRITLDGAELRPDPPRPPIVKGACSPALHLAELHINGSDLIIGPAIANLRLGAHDVRLDQAHDAKGEVILVLRSAADGEVEITAAKSVIEDAIAAVAKSEAGKHGVAIDQVRLSVQPRGKRGVDAEVQLRAKK
;
A
#
# COMPACT_ATOMS: atom_id res chain seq x y z
N MET A 1 -5.16 -5.39 2.48
CA MET A 1 -5.67 -6.56 1.73
C MET A 1 -4.63 -6.91 0.69
N PHE A 2 -4.36 -8.20 0.47
CA PHE A 2 -3.35 -8.66 -0.48
C PHE A 2 -3.99 -9.64 -1.48
N PRO A 3 -4.35 -9.21 -2.70
CA PRO A 3 -4.79 -10.14 -3.74
C PRO A 3 -3.65 -11.09 -4.12
N LEU A 4 -3.94 -12.38 -4.27
CA LEU A 4 -2.95 -13.37 -4.71
C LEU A 4 -3.05 -13.69 -6.21
N TYR A 5 -4.07 -13.17 -6.91
CA TYR A 5 -4.31 -13.40 -8.34
C TYR A 5 -4.30 -14.90 -8.74
N THR A 6 -4.80 -15.75 -7.85
CA THR A 6 -4.95 -17.19 -8.04
C THR A 6 -6.30 -17.63 -7.51
N LYS A 7 -6.87 -18.70 -8.07
CA LYS A 7 -8.13 -19.30 -7.60
C LYS A 7 -7.94 -20.30 -6.45
N LYS A 8 -6.69 -20.64 -6.13
CA LYS A 8 -6.37 -21.66 -5.12
C LYS A 8 -5.46 -21.04 -4.07
N PHE A 9 -5.77 -21.32 -2.81
CA PHE A 9 -4.91 -20.93 -1.70
C PHE A 9 -3.53 -21.63 -1.81
N PRO A 10 -2.41 -20.93 -1.52
CA PRO A 10 -1.08 -21.54 -1.55
C PRO A 10 -0.97 -22.73 -0.59
N LYS A 11 -0.15 -23.72 -0.96
CA LYS A 11 0.00 -24.95 -0.16
C LYS A 11 1.11 -24.87 0.89
N ASN A 12 2.00 -23.89 0.77
CA ASN A 12 3.17 -23.70 1.62
C ASN A 12 3.66 -22.25 1.54
N ALA A 13 4.62 -21.89 2.38
CA ALA A 13 5.19 -20.55 2.45
C ALA A 13 5.90 -20.12 1.15
N LEU A 14 6.53 -21.05 0.42
CA LEU A 14 7.21 -20.75 -0.84
C LEU A 14 6.22 -20.32 -1.93
N ASP A 15 5.12 -21.06 -2.09
CA ASP A 15 4.03 -20.72 -3.01
C ASP A 15 3.41 -19.36 -2.64
N LEU A 16 3.20 -19.11 -1.35
CA LEU A 16 2.68 -17.83 -0.85
C LEU A 16 3.62 -16.67 -1.20
N ALA A 17 4.92 -16.82 -0.95
CA ALA A 17 5.92 -15.81 -1.27
C ALA A 17 5.95 -15.51 -2.77
N ALA A 18 5.87 -16.53 -3.62
CA ALA A 18 5.83 -16.35 -5.07
C ALA A 18 4.58 -15.54 -5.50
N LEU A 19 3.40 -15.90 -5.00
CA LEU A 19 2.14 -15.21 -5.32
C LEU A 19 2.13 -13.76 -4.81
N LEU A 20 2.66 -13.49 -3.62
CA LEU A 20 2.77 -12.12 -3.10
C LEU A 20 3.76 -11.27 -3.90
N ASN A 21 4.90 -11.85 -4.31
CA ASN A 21 5.84 -11.18 -5.21
C ASN A 21 5.19 -10.83 -6.55
N ASP A 22 4.49 -11.78 -7.17
CA ASP A 22 3.78 -11.56 -8.43
C ASP A 22 2.65 -10.54 -8.31
N SER A 23 1.95 -10.53 -7.18
CA SER A 23 0.95 -9.51 -6.86
C SER A 23 1.56 -8.11 -6.77
N LEU A 24 2.67 -7.96 -6.04
CA LEU A 24 3.35 -6.67 -5.86
C LEU A 24 3.95 -6.15 -7.16
N LYS A 25 4.48 -7.01 -8.03
CA LYS A 25 4.98 -6.62 -9.37
C LYS A 25 3.90 -6.02 -10.28
N ARG A 26 2.62 -6.30 -10.01
CA ARG A 26 1.50 -5.70 -10.74
C ARG A 26 1.19 -4.28 -10.25
N VAL A 27 1.55 -3.96 -9.01
CA VAL A 27 1.33 -2.63 -8.40
C VAL A 27 2.57 -1.76 -8.59
N PHE A 28 3.76 -2.33 -8.42
CA PHE A 28 5.03 -1.63 -8.45
C PHE A 28 5.93 -2.10 -9.60
N SER A 29 6.68 -1.17 -10.19
CA SER A 29 7.89 -1.42 -10.97
C SER A 29 9.13 -1.34 -10.07
N ASN A 30 10.26 -1.83 -10.57
CA ASN A 30 11.58 -1.84 -9.90
C ASN A 30 11.67 -2.65 -8.58
N ALA A 31 10.56 -3.18 -8.08
CA ALA A 31 10.53 -4.18 -7.02
C ALA A 31 10.80 -5.58 -7.59
N ALA A 32 12.03 -6.09 -7.45
CA ALA A 32 12.42 -7.39 -8.01
C ALA A 32 11.67 -8.56 -7.36
N ASN A 33 11.99 -8.92 -6.11
CA ASN A 33 11.26 -9.92 -5.32
C ASN A 33 11.17 -9.41 -3.87
N PRO A 34 10.26 -8.46 -3.60
CA PRO A 34 10.21 -7.75 -2.32
C PRO A 34 9.84 -8.63 -1.13
N VAL A 35 9.28 -9.83 -1.34
CA VAL A 35 8.70 -10.65 -0.25
C VAL A 35 9.65 -11.75 0.19
N THR A 36 9.90 -11.79 1.49
CA THR A 36 10.57 -12.90 2.19
C THR A 36 9.67 -13.42 3.31
N ILE A 37 9.64 -14.74 3.48
CA ILE A 37 8.81 -15.41 4.48
C ILE A 37 9.67 -16.37 5.28
N ARG A 38 9.65 -16.25 6.61
CA ARG A 38 10.18 -17.25 7.53
C ARG A 38 9.03 -18.14 7.99
N ASP A 39 9.06 -19.39 7.55
CA ASP A 39 8.06 -20.39 7.90
C ASP A 39 8.33 -20.97 9.30
N LYS A 40 7.23 -21.32 9.99
CA LYS A 40 7.27 -22.09 11.24
C LYS A 40 6.63 -23.46 11.00
N ALA A 41 5.36 -23.44 10.63
CA ALA A 41 4.56 -24.60 10.25
C ALA A 41 3.31 -24.10 9.52
N PHE A 42 3.44 -23.85 8.22
CA PHE A 42 2.35 -23.34 7.38
C PHE A 42 0.99 -23.99 7.71
N PRO A 43 -0.08 -23.22 7.99
CA PRO A 43 -0.24 -21.78 7.73
C PRO A 43 0.28 -20.81 8.81
N ASP A 44 0.97 -21.31 9.84
CA ASP A 44 1.59 -20.46 10.87
C ASP A 44 2.99 -20.03 10.42
N LEU A 45 3.20 -18.72 10.31
CA LEU A 45 4.43 -18.09 9.85
C LEU A 45 5.11 -17.36 11.00
N ASP A 46 6.44 -17.44 11.07
CA ASP A 46 7.19 -16.65 12.05
C ASP A 46 7.31 -15.19 11.60
N GLU A 47 7.55 -14.93 10.31
CA GLU A 47 7.75 -13.57 9.80
C GLU A 47 7.38 -13.47 8.33
N VAL A 48 6.71 -12.38 7.95
CA VAL A 48 6.64 -11.91 6.57
C VAL A 48 7.24 -10.52 6.48
N ARG A 49 8.22 -10.37 5.59
CA ARG A 49 8.89 -9.09 5.32
C ARG A 49 8.74 -8.71 3.87
N ILE A 50 8.27 -7.49 3.63
CA ILE A 50 8.08 -6.88 2.31
C ILE A 50 8.97 -5.65 2.22
N THR A 51 9.94 -5.65 1.30
CA THR A 51 10.87 -4.54 1.08
C THR A 51 10.65 -3.92 -0.29
N LEU A 52 10.14 -2.70 -0.32
CA LEU A 52 9.78 -1.94 -1.51
C LEU A 52 10.75 -0.77 -1.75
N ASP A 53 12.00 -0.88 -1.31
CA ASP A 53 13.00 0.17 -1.50
C ASP A 53 13.20 0.50 -2.99
N GLY A 54 13.11 1.78 -3.34
CA GLY A 54 13.19 2.27 -4.71
C GLY A 54 12.06 1.79 -5.64
N ALA A 55 11.03 1.14 -5.09
CA ALA A 55 9.91 0.68 -5.88
C ALA A 55 9.07 1.88 -6.38
N GLU A 56 8.58 1.77 -7.60
CA GLU A 56 7.79 2.81 -8.23
C GLU A 56 6.36 2.33 -8.44
N LEU A 57 5.38 3.08 -7.96
CA LEU A 57 3.98 2.81 -8.22
C LEU A 57 3.73 2.95 -9.73
N ARG A 58 3.20 1.89 -10.35
CA ARG A 58 2.89 1.91 -11.78
C ARG A 58 1.82 2.97 -12.08
N PRO A 59 1.80 3.55 -13.30
CA PRO A 59 0.80 4.56 -13.68
C PRO A 59 -0.66 4.08 -13.62
N ASP A 60 -0.91 2.80 -13.89
CA ASP A 60 -2.25 2.18 -13.82
C ASP A 60 -2.18 0.90 -12.97
N PRO A 61 -2.05 1.04 -11.63
CA PRO A 61 -1.99 -0.12 -10.76
C PRO A 61 -3.38 -0.78 -10.71
N PRO A 62 -3.46 -2.12 -10.57
CA PRO A 62 -4.75 -2.80 -10.42
C PRO A 62 -5.57 -2.17 -9.30
N ARG A 63 -6.86 -1.96 -9.57
CA ARG A 63 -7.78 -1.47 -8.54
C ARG A 63 -7.81 -2.44 -7.35
N PRO A 64 -7.88 -1.94 -6.11
CA PRO A 64 -8.07 -2.80 -4.95
C PRO A 64 -9.26 -3.75 -5.16
N PRO A 65 -9.09 -5.06 -4.89
CA PRO A 65 -10.14 -6.02 -5.12
C PRO A 65 -11.31 -5.78 -4.15
N ILE A 66 -12.52 -6.07 -4.61
CA ILE A 66 -13.72 -6.04 -3.77
C ILE A 66 -13.97 -7.45 -3.26
N VAL A 67 -13.91 -7.63 -1.95
CA VAL A 67 -14.23 -8.89 -1.27
C VAL A 67 -15.70 -9.26 -1.52
N LYS A 68 -15.94 -10.53 -1.84
CA LYS A 68 -17.27 -11.13 -1.99
C LYS A 68 -17.41 -12.34 -1.07
N GLY A 69 -18.59 -12.45 -0.46
CA GLY A 69 -18.91 -13.58 0.42
C GLY A 69 -18.27 -13.49 1.80
N ALA A 70 -18.24 -14.63 2.49
CA ALA A 70 -17.67 -14.75 3.82
C ALA A 70 -16.15 -14.90 3.79
N CYS A 71 -15.49 -14.37 4.83
CA CYS A 71 -14.08 -14.57 5.09
C CYS A 71 -13.88 -15.82 5.97
N SER A 72 -12.80 -16.57 5.73
CA SER A 72 -12.40 -17.71 6.56
C SER A 72 -10.95 -17.54 7.05
N PRO A 73 -10.60 -17.99 8.27
CA PRO A 73 -9.22 -17.96 8.77
C PRO A 73 -8.25 -18.61 7.79
N ALA A 74 -7.08 -18.01 7.56
CA ALA A 74 -6.14 -18.48 6.55
C ALA A 74 -4.67 -18.49 6.96
N LEU A 75 -4.16 -17.42 7.58
CA LEU A 75 -2.76 -17.35 8.03
C LEU A 75 -2.66 -16.73 9.42
N HIS A 76 -1.68 -17.20 10.17
CA HIS A 76 -1.20 -16.56 11.39
C HIS A 76 0.26 -16.16 11.18
N LEU A 77 0.62 -14.94 11.56
CA LEU A 77 1.99 -14.45 11.49
C LEU A 77 2.38 -13.90 12.86
N ALA A 78 3.53 -14.32 13.38
CA ALA A 78 4.06 -13.67 14.57
C ALA A 78 4.47 -12.23 14.27
N GLU A 79 5.15 -11.99 13.13
CA GLU A 79 5.63 -10.68 12.70
C GLU A 79 5.25 -10.35 11.25
N LEU A 80 4.84 -9.10 11.01
CA LEU A 80 4.69 -8.51 9.68
C LEU A 80 5.49 -7.20 9.59
N HIS A 81 6.40 -7.13 8.62
CA HIS A 81 7.16 -5.92 8.31
C HIS A 81 6.96 -5.50 6.86
N ILE A 82 6.64 -4.24 6.63
CA ILE A 82 6.62 -3.63 5.29
C ILE A 82 7.43 -2.36 5.33
N ASN A 83 8.52 -2.31 4.56
CA ASN A 83 9.38 -1.14 4.46
C ASN A 83 9.49 -0.72 3.00
N GLY A 84 9.66 0.57 2.76
CA GLY A 84 10.02 1.09 1.45
C GLY A 84 10.65 2.46 1.60
N SER A 85 11.94 2.54 1.30
CA SER A 85 12.71 3.78 1.24
C SER A 85 12.68 4.30 -0.19
N ASP A 86 12.53 5.60 -0.37
CA ASP A 86 12.47 6.24 -1.69
C ASP A 86 11.40 5.62 -2.62
N LEU A 87 10.22 5.32 -2.06
CA LEU A 87 9.06 4.87 -2.84
C LEU A 87 8.58 5.98 -3.76
N ILE A 88 8.54 5.68 -5.06
CA ILE A 88 8.13 6.65 -6.08
C ILE A 88 6.63 6.48 -6.34
N ILE A 89 5.84 7.52 -6.07
CA ILE A 89 4.38 7.55 -6.21
C ILE A 89 4.03 8.70 -7.14
N GLY A 90 4.03 8.43 -8.46
CA GLY A 90 3.90 9.49 -9.46
C GLY A 90 5.04 10.50 -9.34
N PRO A 91 4.77 11.81 -9.18
CA PRO A 91 5.82 12.81 -8.99
C PRO A 91 6.42 12.81 -7.57
N ALA A 92 5.87 12.00 -6.65
CA ALA A 92 6.23 12.02 -5.24
C ALA A 92 7.22 10.94 -4.84
N ILE A 93 8.07 11.25 -3.86
CA ILE A 93 8.91 10.27 -3.17
C ILE A 93 8.47 10.21 -1.70
N ALA A 94 8.29 9.01 -1.19
CA ALA A 94 7.89 8.74 0.19
C ALA A 94 8.70 7.60 0.80
N ASN A 95 8.75 7.56 2.13
CA ASN A 95 9.22 6.44 2.91
C ASN A 95 8.02 5.81 3.62
N LEU A 96 7.98 4.49 3.67
CA LEU A 96 6.98 3.69 4.36
C LEU A 96 7.67 2.76 5.34
N ARG A 97 7.15 2.70 6.56
CA ARG A 97 7.47 1.66 7.53
C ARG A 97 6.18 1.19 8.18
N LEU A 98 5.99 -0.12 8.21
CA LEU A 98 4.91 -0.78 8.91
C LEU A 98 5.47 -1.98 9.67
N GLY A 99 5.11 -2.08 10.93
CA GLY A 99 5.37 -3.25 11.78
C GLY A 99 4.06 -3.68 12.44
N ALA A 100 3.83 -4.99 12.57
CA ALA A 100 2.69 -5.52 13.31
C ALA A 100 3.01 -6.89 13.90
N HIS A 101 2.47 -7.15 15.10
CA HIS A 101 2.68 -8.38 15.85
C HIS A 101 1.37 -9.18 15.98
N ASP A 102 1.47 -10.51 16.05
CA ASP A 102 0.34 -11.46 16.16
C ASP A 102 -0.76 -11.18 15.12
N VAL A 103 -0.36 -11.16 13.85
CA VAL A 103 -1.22 -10.82 12.72
C VAL A 103 -2.03 -12.04 12.30
N ARG A 104 -3.35 -11.86 12.17
CA ARG A 104 -4.26 -12.87 11.64
C ARG A 104 -4.83 -12.40 10.31
N LEU A 105 -4.64 -13.22 9.28
CA LEU A 105 -5.19 -12.99 7.95
C LEU A 105 -6.27 -14.01 7.65
N ASP A 106 -7.37 -13.52 7.10
CA ASP A 106 -8.40 -14.33 6.49
C ASP A 106 -8.18 -14.46 4.99
N GLN A 107 -8.67 -15.57 4.45
CA GLN A 107 -8.92 -15.72 3.03
C GLN A 107 -10.34 -15.26 2.73
N ALA A 108 -10.45 -14.48 1.66
CA ALA A 108 -11.69 -14.20 0.97
C ALA A 108 -11.50 -14.38 -0.54
N HIS A 109 -12.58 -14.18 -1.31
CA HIS A 109 -12.52 -14.22 -2.76
C HIS A 109 -13.09 -12.95 -3.37
N ASP A 110 -12.57 -12.56 -4.54
CA ASP A 110 -13.12 -11.48 -5.35
C ASP A 110 -14.25 -11.97 -6.27
N ALA A 111 -14.77 -11.09 -7.13
CA ALA A 111 -15.81 -11.45 -8.11
C ALA A 111 -15.34 -12.46 -9.18
N LYS A 112 -14.03 -12.64 -9.38
CA LYS A 112 -13.42 -13.61 -10.30
C LYS A 112 -13.10 -14.94 -9.61
N GLY A 113 -13.36 -15.05 -8.31
CA GLY A 113 -12.99 -16.20 -7.49
C GLY A 113 -11.50 -16.24 -7.17
N GLU A 114 -10.79 -15.12 -7.30
CA GLU A 114 -9.38 -15.00 -6.92
C GLU A 114 -9.24 -14.77 -5.42
N VAL A 115 -8.26 -15.43 -4.82
CA VAL A 115 -7.94 -15.36 -3.39
C VAL A 115 -7.45 -13.96 -3.02
N ILE A 116 -8.02 -13.42 -1.94
CA ILE A 116 -7.58 -12.19 -1.28
C ILE A 116 -7.24 -12.52 0.17
N LEU A 117 -6.07 -12.11 0.64
CA LEU A 117 -5.76 -12.08 2.07
C LEU A 117 -6.26 -10.77 2.69
N VAL A 118 -7.06 -10.89 3.75
CA VAL A 118 -7.69 -9.77 4.46
C VAL A 118 -7.19 -9.75 5.89
N LEU A 119 -6.70 -8.60 6.35
CA LEU A 119 -6.32 -8.43 7.75
C LEU A 119 -7.56 -8.55 8.63
N ARG A 120 -7.60 -9.58 9.48
CA ARG A 120 -8.65 -9.75 10.50
C ARG A 120 -8.29 -8.97 11.76
N SER A 121 -7.06 -9.17 12.25
CA SER A 121 -6.58 -8.55 13.49
C SER A 121 -5.05 -8.54 13.55
N ALA A 122 -4.51 -7.69 14.41
CA ALA A 122 -3.14 -7.73 14.92
C ALA A 122 -3.21 -7.38 16.42
N ALA A 123 -2.29 -7.89 17.24
CA ALA A 123 -2.23 -7.52 18.66
C ALA A 123 -1.83 -6.04 18.80
N ASP A 124 -0.85 -5.63 18.01
CA ASP A 124 -0.41 -4.24 17.88
C ASP A 124 0.21 -4.00 16.49
N GLY A 125 0.41 -2.72 16.17
CA GLY A 125 1.11 -2.33 14.95
C GLY A 125 1.37 -0.84 14.87
N GLU A 126 2.40 -0.51 14.11
CA GLU A 126 2.84 0.84 13.79
C GLU A 126 2.82 1.03 12.27
N VAL A 127 2.45 2.24 11.84
CA VAL A 127 2.57 2.67 10.45
C VAL A 127 3.13 4.08 10.45
N GLU A 128 4.23 4.27 9.74
CA GLU A 128 4.88 5.54 9.50
C GLU A 128 4.97 5.76 7.98
N ILE A 129 4.50 6.91 7.52
CA ILE A 129 4.65 7.36 6.14
C ILE A 129 5.26 8.74 6.19
N THR A 130 6.41 8.90 5.55
CA THR A 130 7.16 10.16 5.55
C THR A 130 7.39 10.61 4.11
N ALA A 131 6.92 11.79 3.76
CA ALA A 131 7.16 12.41 2.46
C ALA A 131 7.52 13.88 2.64
N ALA A 132 8.29 14.44 1.71
CA ALA A 132 8.57 15.87 1.73
C ALA A 132 7.27 16.66 1.54
N LYS A 133 7.05 17.70 2.34
CA LYS A 133 5.87 18.58 2.18
C LYS A 133 5.76 19.14 0.77
N SER A 134 6.87 19.61 0.21
CA SER A 134 6.95 20.15 -1.16
C SER A 134 6.49 19.14 -2.21
N VAL A 135 6.83 17.86 -2.03
CA VAL A 135 6.42 16.77 -2.91
C VAL A 135 4.90 16.60 -2.93
N ILE A 136 4.24 16.69 -1.78
CA ILE A 136 2.78 16.61 -1.70
C ILE A 136 2.15 17.85 -2.35
N GLU A 137 2.72 19.04 -2.11
CA GLU A 137 2.31 20.28 -2.76
C GLU A 137 2.45 20.20 -4.29
N ASP A 138 3.54 19.64 -4.79
CA ASP A 138 3.80 19.45 -6.23
C ASP A 138 2.82 18.45 -6.87
N ALA A 139 2.52 17.35 -6.17
CA ALA A 139 1.51 16.39 -6.63
C ALA A 139 0.12 17.04 -6.73
N ILE A 140 -0.28 17.84 -5.73
CA ILE A 140 -1.52 18.62 -5.77
C ILE A 140 -1.48 19.64 -6.91
N ALA A 141 -0.35 20.35 -7.08
CA ALA A 141 -0.17 21.33 -8.13
C ALA A 141 -0.29 20.70 -9.53
N ALA A 142 0.25 19.51 -9.74
CA ALA A 142 0.17 18.79 -11.01
C ALA A 142 -1.29 18.46 -11.38
N VAL A 143 -2.08 17.95 -10.43
CA VAL A 143 -3.50 17.68 -10.63
C VAL A 143 -4.27 18.98 -10.88
N ALA A 144 -4.05 20.00 -10.05
CA ALA A 144 -4.73 21.29 -10.18
C ALA A 144 -4.41 22.00 -11.50
N LYS A 145 -3.16 21.94 -11.98
CA LYS A 145 -2.76 22.49 -13.30
C LYS A 145 -3.39 21.72 -14.45
N SER A 146 -3.44 20.39 -14.37
CA SER A 146 -4.07 19.55 -15.40
C SER A 146 -5.56 19.90 -15.58
N GLU A 147 -6.28 20.11 -14.48
CA GLU A 147 -7.70 20.48 -14.52
C GLU A 147 -7.93 21.96 -14.85
N ALA A 148 -7.19 22.87 -14.23
CA ALA A 148 -7.34 24.33 -14.45
C ALA A 148 -6.92 24.76 -15.85
N GLY A 149 -5.90 24.11 -16.44
CA GLY A 149 -5.41 24.38 -17.79
C GLY A 149 -6.47 24.12 -18.86
N LYS A 150 -7.39 23.16 -18.65
CA LYS A 150 -8.55 22.92 -19.54
C LYS A 150 -9.49 24.13 -19.62
N HIS A 151 -9.39 25.06 -18.67
CA HIS A 151 -10.22 26.25 -18.57
C HIS A 151 -9.43 27.56 -18.73
N GLY A 152 -8.17 27.48 -19.18
CA GLY A 152 -7.30 28.66 -19.36
C GLY A 152 -6.89 29.33 -18.04
N VAL A 153 -6.89 28.58 -16.93
CA VAL A 153 -6.51 29.07 -15.60
C VAL A 153 -5.16 28.46 -15.22
N ALA A 154 -4.22 29.31 -14.79
CA ALA A 154 -2.91 28.89 -14.32
C ALA A 154 -2.87 28.85 -12.78
N ILE A 155 -2.33 27.77 -12.22
CA ILE A 155 -2.06 27.65 -10.78
C ILE A 155 -0.66 28.20 -10.51
N ASP A 156 -0.59 29.26 -9.70
CA ASP A 156 0.66 29.96 -9.35
C ASP A 156 1.30 29.40 -8.07
N GLN A 157 0.49 28.99 -7.11
CA GLN A 157 0.99 28.51 -5.82
C GLN A 157 0.05 27.48 -5.19
N VAL A 158 0.65 26.45 -4.60
CA VAL A 158 -0.01 25.47 -3.71
C VAL A 158 0.70 25.50 -2.37
N ARG A 159 -0.05 25.52 -1.27
CA ARG A 159 0.48 25.33 0.09
C ARG A 159 -0.34 24.30 0.84
N LEU A 160 0.34 23.39 1.54
CA LEU A 160 -0.25 22.38 2.40
C LEU A 160 0.09 22.66 3.87
N SER A 161 -0.91 22.68 4.74
CA SER A 161 -0.73 22.69 6.19
C SER A 161 -1.35 21.43 6.77
N VAL A 162 -0.60 20.69 7.59
CA VAL A 162 -1.09 19.49 8.28
C VAL A 162 -0.99 19.73 9.77
N GLN A 163 -2.09 19.50 10.49
CA GLN A 163 -2.15 19.62 11.95
C GLN A 163 -2.64 18.32 12.57
N PRO A 164 -2.10 17.89 13.72
CA PRO A 164 -2.61 16.71 14.43
C PRO A 164 -4.07 16.92 14.88
N ARG A 165 -4.91 15.90 14.68
CA ARG A 165 -6.27 15.82 15.20
C ARG A 165 -6.39 14.65 16.18
N GLY A 166 -6.11 14.94 17.44
CA GLY A 166 -6.13 13.92 18.50
C GLY A 166 -5.09 12.80 18.30
N LYS A 167 -5.33 11.64 18.92
CA LYS A 167 -4.32 10.55 19.01
C LYS A 167 -4.09 9.77 17.71
N ARG A 168 -5.02 9.80 16.75
CA ARG A 168 -4.97 8.97 15.52
C ARG A 168 -5.50 9.71 14.27
N GLY A 169 -5.49 11.03 14.27
CA GLY A 169 -6.03 11.84 13.18
C GLY A 169 -5.11 12.97 12.80
N VAL A 170 -5.27 13.45 11.57
CA VAL A 170 -4.65 14.68 11.06
C VAL A 170 -5.72 15.47 10.31
N ASP A 171 -5.70 16.79 10.45
CA ASP A 171 -6.42 17.72 9.60
C ASP A 171 -5.44 18.28 8.56
N ALA A 172 -5.87 18.35 7.30
CA ALA A 172 -5.07 18.88 6.20
C ALA A 172 -5.79 20.06 5.55
N GLU A 173 -5.10 21.19 5.42
CA GLU A 173 -5.57 22.38 4.73
C GLU A 173 -4.72 22.59 3.47
N VAL A 174 -5.38 22.76 2.32
CA VAL A 174 -4.75 23.06 1.03
C VAL A 174 -5.17 24.44 0.56
N GLN A 175 -4.20 25.32 0.35
CA GLN A 175 -4.41 26.66 -0.20
C GLN A 175 -3.89 26.71 -1.63
N LEU A 176 -4.75 27.14 -2.56
CA LEU A 176 -4.43 27.28 -3.99
C LEU A 176 -4.53 28.75 -4.39
N ARG A 177 -3.51 29.28 -5.05
CA ARG A 177 -3.56 30.59 -5.72
C ARG A 177 -3.53 30.37 -7.23
N ALA A 178 -4.53 30.90 -7.92
CA ALA A 178 -4.67 30.80 -9.35
C ALA A 178 -4.78 32.19 -9.99
N LYS A 179 -4.36 32.31 -11.24
CA LYS A 179 -4.57 33.47 -12.10
C LYS A 179 -5.18 33.04 -13.43
N LYS A 180 -5.92 33.96 -14.05
CA LYS A 180 -6.44 33.81 -15.41
C LYS A 180 -5.65 34.69 -16.35
#